data_AF-A0A961FDZ2-F1
#
_entry.id   AF-A0A961FDZ2-F1
#
_cell.length_a   1.000
_cell.length_b   1.000
_cell.length_c   1.000
_cell.angle_alpha   90.00
_cell.angle_beta   90.00
_cell.angle_gamma   90.00
#
_symmetry.space_group_name_H-M   'P 1'
#
loop_
_entity.id
_entity.type
_entity.pdbx_description
1 polymer ?
#
loop_
_entity_poly.entity_id
_entity_poly.type
_entity_poly.pdbx_seq_one_letter_code
_entity_poly.pdbx_strand_id
1 'polypeptide(L)' 'MSSYIEQYIRDASPVILAISGSTVHGVIKGSDGGFLLVEVDSQGPRLLNLALVEQIIPKQ' A
#
# COMPACT_ATOMS: atom_id res chain seq x y z
N MET A 1 -4.91 -9.86 -16.67
CA MET A 1 -5.21 -9.92 -15.23
C MET A 1 -4.92 -8.54 -14.67
N SER A 2 -5.91 -7.78 -14.21
CA SER A 2 -5.64 -6.54 -13.45
C SER A 2 -5.12 -6.91 -12.08
N SER A 3 -4.10 -6.20 -11.58
CA SER A 3 -3.53 -6.48 -10.26
C SER A 3 -4.46 -5.94 -9.15
N TYR A 4 -4.62 -6.66 -8.05
CA TYR A 4 -5.44 -6.23 -6.90
C TYR A 4 -5.01 -4.86 -6.34
N ILE A 5 -3.75 -4.47 -6.56
CA ILE A 5 -3.21 -3.16 -6.18
C ILE A 5 -3.87 -2.02 -6.98
N GLU A 6 -4.14 -2.23 -8.28
CA GLU A 6 -4.83 -1.23 -9.11
C GLU A 6 -6.23 -0.93 -8.60
N GLN A 7 -6.91 -1.94 -8.04
CA GLN A 7 -8.22 -1.74 -7.43
C GLN A 7 -8.12 -0.88 -6.17
N TYR A 8 -7.18 -1.17 -5.27
CA TYR A 8 -6.98 -0.36 -4.06
C TYR A 8 -6.58 1.08 -4.37
N ILE A 9 -5.80 1.30 -5.44
CA ILE A 9 -5.45 2.64 -5.93
C ILE A 9 -6.71 3.37 -6.43
N ARG A 10 -7.51 2.71 -7.28
CA ARG A 10 -8.74 3.28 -7.86
C ARG A 10 -9.77 3.65 -6.80
N ASP A 11 -9.99 2.74 -5.86
CA ASP A 11 -11.01 2.88 -4.83
C ASP A 11 -10.52 3.77 -3.67
N ALA A 12 -9.24 4.20 -3.70
CA ALA A 12 -8.57 4.93 -2.62
C ALA A 12 -8.82 4.29 -1.25
N SER A 13 -8.89 2.96 -1.21
CA SER A 13 -9.30 2.21 -0.02
C SER A 13 -8.18 2.22 1.03
N PRO A 14 -8.49 2.46 2.32
CA PRO A 14 -7.51 2.34 3.38
C PRO A 14 -7.05 0.89 3.53
N VAL A 15 -5.74 0.69 3.67
CA VAL A 15 -5.10 -0.61 3.81
C VAL A 15 -4.11 -0.63 4.98
N ILE A 16 -3.84 -1.84 5.46
CA ILE A 16 -2.73 -2.15 6.37
C ILE A 16 -1.74 -3.00 5.56
N LEU A 17 -0.51 -2.52 5.47
CA LEU A 17 0.60 -3.18 4.80
C LEU A 17 1.47 -3.84 5.87
N ALA A 18 1.55 -5.16 5.86
CA ALA A 18 2.50 -5.90 6.69
C ALA A 18 3.87 -5.90 5.99
N ILE A 19 4.89 -5.36 6.66
CA ILE A 19 6.24 -5.18 6.11
C ILE A 19 7.22 -5.70 7.15
N SER A 20 7.84 -6.86 6.91
CA SER A 20 8.81 -7.57 7.77
C SER A 20 9.09 -6.95 9.14
N GLY A 21 8.23 -7.26 10.11
CA GLY A 21 8.34 -6.82 11.50
C GLY A 21 7.65 -5.50 11.85
N SER A 22 6.96 -4.86 10.90
CA SER A 22 6.21 -3.62 11.07
C SER A 22 4.91 -3.63 10.28
N THR A 23 3.99 -2.73 10.64
CA THR A 23 2.77 -2.46 9.87
C THR A 23 2.72 -1.00 9.46
N VAL A 24 2.30 -0.73 8.23
CA VAL A 24 2.05 0.62 7.72
C VAL A 24 0.58 0.76 7.41
N HIS A 25 -0.05 1.81 7.93
CA HIS A 25 -1.45 2.12 7.72
C HIS A 25 -1.53 3.30 6.75
N GLY A 26 -2.34 3.19 5.71
CA GLY A 26 -2.46 4.27 4.74
C GLY A 26 -3.30 3.91 3.53
N VAL A 27 -3.21 4.72 2.49
CA VAL A 27 -3.91 4.53 1.21
C VAL A 27 -2.88 4.41 0.10
N ILE A 28 -2.97 3.36 -0.71
CA ILE A 28 -2.09 3.20 -1.88
C ILE A 28 -2.52 4.22 -2.95
N LYS A 29 -1.61 5.08 -3.37
CA LYS A 29 -1.84 6.13 -4.38
C LYS A 29 -1.26 5.76 -5.74
N GLY A 30 -0.31 4.84 -5.80
CA GLY A 30 0.31 4.40 -7.04
C GLY A 30 1.21 3.18 -6.84
N SER A 31 1.56 2.54 -7.95
CA SER A 31 2.53 1.45 -7.98
C SER A 31 3.39 1.56 -9.23
N ASP A 32 4.69 1.37 -9.10
CA ASP A 32 5.63 1.35 -10.23
C ASP A 32 6.74 0.31 -10.01
N GLY A 33 6.88 -0.63 -10.94
CA GLY A 33 8.07 -1.49 -11.11
C GLY A 33 8.61 -2.28 -9.92
N GLY A 34 7.94 -2.29 -8.76
CA GLY A 34 8.47 -2.82 -7.50
C GLY A 34 8.29 -1.90 -6.29
N PHE A 35 7.69 -0.73 -6.45
CA PHE A 35 7.40 0.22 -5.37
C PHE A 35 5.91 0.56 -5.29
N LEU A 36 5.46 0.86 -4.08
CA LEU A 36 4.15 1.43 -3.77
C LEU A 36 4.32 2.86 -3.26
N LEU A 37 3.58 3.79 -3.83
CA LEU A 37 3.37 5.10 -3.23
C LEU A 37 2.18 5.02 -2.28
N VAL A 38 2.40 5.26 -1.00
CA VAL A 38 1.38 5.13 0.04
C VAL A 38 1.29 6.44 0.81
N GLU A 39 0.08 7.01 0.88
CA GLU A 39 -0.22 8.12 1.77
C GLU A 39 -0.39 7.56 3.19
N VAL A 40 0.63 7.70 4.03
CA VAL A 40 0.67 7.16 5.38
C VAL A 40 0.09 8.20 6.34
N ASP A 41 -1.16 8.02 6.77
CA ASP A 41 -1.93 8.85 7.70
C ASP A 41 -1.27 10.20 8.08
N SER A 42 -0.91 10.43 9.34
CA SER A 42 -0.33 11.71 9.80
C SER A 42 1.15 11.92 9.41
N GLN A 43 1.69 11.13 8.47
CA GLN A 43 3.10 11.13 8.09
C GLN A 43 3.35 11.54 6.62
N GLY A 44 2.30 11.64 5.82
CA GLY A 44 2.37 12.02 4.41
C GLY A 44 2.76 10.86 3.48
N PRO A 45 3.12 11.17 2.22
CA PRO A 45 3.46 10.15 1.24
C PRO A 45 4.79 9.43 1.59
N ARG A 46 4.82 8.12 1.36
CA ARG A 46 5.98 7.25 1.50
C ARG A 46 6.07 6.29 0.32
N LEU A 47 7.30 6.08 -0.16
CA LEU A 47 7.62 5.02 -1.12
C LEU A 47 8.02 3.77 -0.34
N LEU A 48 7.33 2.67 -0.61
CA LEU A 48 7.56 1.36 0.01
C LEU A 48 7.99 0.37 -1.06
N ASN A 49 8.99 -0.45 -0.76
CA ASN A 49 9.40 -1.53 -1.66
C ASN A 49 8.37 -2.68 -1.57
N LEU A 50 7.71 -2.98 -2.68
CA LEU A 50 6.69 -4.02 -2.80
C LEU A 50 7.25 -5.40 -2.43
N ALA A 51 8.54 -5.66 -2.67
CA ALA A 51 9.17 -6.93 -2.32
C ALA A 51 9.28 -7.15 -0.80
N LEU A 52 9.16 -6.08 0.00
CA LEU A 52 9.14 -6.16 1.46
C LEU A 52 7.72 -6.26 2.03
N VAL A 53 6.69 -6.07 1.19
CA VAL A 53 5.29 -6.14 1.60
C VAL A 53 4.86 -7.60 1.59
N GLU A 54 4.65 -8.17 2.79
CA GLU A 54 4.25 -9.56 2.97
C GLU A 54 2.75 -9.73 2.69
N GLN A 55 1.93 -8.78 3.14
CA GLN A 55 0.48 -8.77 2.92
C GLN A 55 -0.08 -7.35 2.83
N ILE A 56 -1.17 -7.21 2.06
CA ILE A 56 -2.01 -6.01 1.97
C ILE A 56 -3.39 -6.38 2.48
N ILE A 57 -3.82 -5.75 3.57
CA ILE A 57 -5.09 -6.05 4.25
C ILE A 57 -6.02 -4.83 4.10
N PRO A 58 -7.18 -4.93 3.44
CA PRO A 58 -8.15 -3.83 3.40
C PRO A 58 -8.73 -3.56 4.79
N LYS A 59 -8.86 -2.28 5.17
CA LYS A 59 -9.64 -1.87 6.34
C LYS A 59 -11.13 -1.91 5.97
N GLN A 60 -11.94 -2.69 6.70
CA GLN A 60 -13.41 -2.66 6.64
C GLN A 60 -13.98 -1.62 7.60
#